data_AF-A0A8T3DJ99-F1
#
_entry.id   AF-A0A8T3DJ99-F1
#
_cell.length_a   1.000
_cell.length_b   1.000
_cell.length_c   1.000
_cell.angle_alpha   90.00
_cell.angle_beta   90.00
_cell.angle_gamma   90.00
#
_symmetry.space_group_name_H-M   'P 1'
#
loop_
_entity.id
_entity.type
_entity.pdbx_description
1 polymer ?
#
loop_
_entity_poly.entity_id
_entity_poly.type
_entity_poly.pdbx_seq_one_letter_code
_entity_poly.pdbx_strand_id
1 'polypeptide(L)'
;MNNQFAAIYCNNRMDDRHKMSGTHTEPSLLQIWDMGELQYNTWCSAPAQLAYAIALDDGCIWDMKWCPSGAWELPATSRKVPLMARLGLLAASFSSGKIKVYSLPHGDALATIKKSQSEGEVCQAPLICQVQSVAVLKVGSIQAGDSLQTGQCFCLDWLPVKPHNILAAGFYDGSVAFWNLTTKSQLQRVRSSNGSVTLYPYHCFIAHDHVVRTLTWCRASRDLMVTASDDRKLKFWDLRKTYEPVNIHRRYLSTEVCWPLLWSGICVVQECCYATYGQHGIHYIEAGYSGFKPYFMAPRRGTVWSTSFSDWLNTSVIADSVGEVIMILLPDLTSNPCNVKRTVDRRFPVTRAEMVQFPDSEGEEECNGQAQEPQTYSEVVKKYYLHFHDMDLRTFKNALQRAPVKHMQATEAKGTMALDRMPLDSLYKVRFNPNLCGQSWVLSAGQSGLVRAHCLRAMNSPVIDKMVRESEAQFSAMFLPQGAMPDNSTTMAVRHSTESTVQVT
;
A
#
# COMPACT_ATOMS: atom_id res chain seq x y z
N MET A 1 -15.90 6.71 17.05
CA MET A 1 -15.10 5.98 16.04
C MET A 1 -15.00 6.89 14.82
N ASN A 2 -13.92 6.79 14.04
CA ASN A 2 -13.72 7.70 12.91
C ASN A 2 -13.79 6.92 11.61
N ASN A 3 -14.43 7.53 10.60
CA ASN A 3 -14.46 7.03 9.23
C ASN A 3 -13.04 6.75 8.72
N GLN A 4 -12.89 5.67 7.98
CA GLN A 4 -11.65 5.25 7.36
C GLN A 4 -11.66 5.66 5.89
N PHE A 5 -10.52 6.15 5.39
CA PHE A 5 -10.42 6.65 4.02
C PHE A 5 -9.37 5.89 3.23
N ALA A 6 -9.64 5.66 1.94
CA ALA A 6 -8.71 5.04 1.01
C ALA A 6 -8.40 5.99 -0.15
N ALA A 7 -7.12 6.13 -0.50
CA ALA A 7 -6.69 6.83 -1.71
C ALA A 7 -6.52 5.79 -2.83
N ILE A 8 -7.21 6.00 -3.95
CA ILE A 8 -7.27 5.07 -5.07
C ILE A 8 -6.94 5.82 -6.35
N TYR A 9 -6.07 5.22 -7.17
CA TYR A 9 -5.68 5.75 -8.47
C TYR A 9 -5.89 4.67 -9.53
N CYS A 10 -6.40 5.07 -10.68
CA CYS A 10 -6.48 4.27 -11.89
C CYS A 10 -6.06 5.10 -13.10
N ASN A 11 -5.54 4.44 -14.13
CA ASN A 11 -5.23 5.10 -15.39
C ASN A 11 -6.52 5.53 -16.10
N ASN A 12 -6.42 6.58 -16.93
CA ASN A 12 -7.55 7.09 -17.69
C ASN A 12 -8.07 6.05 -18.70
N ARG A 13 -7.17 5.36 -19.39
CA ARG A 13 -7.50 4.20 -20.24
C ARG A 13 -6.66 3.00 -19.81
N MET A 14 -7.30 1.84 -19.72
CA MET A 14 -6.65 0.60 -19.25
C MET A 14 -5.71 -0.04 -20.29
N ASP A 15 -5.76 0.45 -21.53
CA ASP A 15 -4.88 0.04 -22.64
C ASP A 15 -3.66 0.96 -22.82
N ASP A 16 -3.58 2.07 -22.07
CA ASP A 16 -2.46 3.00 -22.18
C ASP A 16 -1.15 2.35 -21.71
N ARG A 17 -0.08 2.55 -22.48
CA ARG A 17 1.26 1.99 -22.21
C ARG A 17 2.30 3.09 -22.18
N HIS A 18 2.97 3.25 -21.04
CA HIS A 18 4.03 4.22 -20.86
C HIS A 18 5.40 3.56 -20.92
N LYS A 19 6.31 4.11 -21.72
CA LYS A 19 7.71 3.67 -21.74
C LYS A 19 8.37 4.04 -20.41
N MET A 20 9.05 3.08 -19.77
CA MET A 20 9.75 3.30 -18.50
C MET A 20 10.85 4.37 -18.59
N SER A 21 11.53 4.47 -19.74
CA SER A 21 12.65 5.40 -19.95
C SER A 21 12.25 6.86 -20.18
N GLY A 22 10.98 7.13 -20.49
CA GLY A 22 10.48 8.49 -20.72
C GLY A 22 9.69 9.02 -19.52
N THR A 23 9.64 10.33 -19.34
CA THR A 23 8.72 10.98 -18.39
C THR A 23 7.42 11.34 -19.07
N HIS A 24 6.30 11.22 -18.36
CA HIS A 24 4.96 11.46 -18.92
C HIS A 24 4.21 12.49 -18.07
N THR A 25 3.47 13.38 -18.72
CA THR A 25 2.65 14.43 -18.08
C THR A 25 1.28 14.40 -18.73
N GLU A 26 0.39 13.62 -18.15
CA GLU A 26 -0.99 13.46 -18.60
C GLU A 26 -1.96 13.80 -17.46
N PRO A 27 -3.20 14.22 -17.78
CA PRO A 27 -4.24 14.39 -16.79
C PRO A 27 -4.52 13.07 -16.06
N SER A 28 -4.62 13.14 -14.75
CA SER A 28 -4.89 12.01 -13.87
C SER A 28 -5.88 12.41 -12.77
N LEU A 29 -6.60 11.41 -12.26
CA LEU A 29 -7.61 11.61 -11.22
C LEU A 29 -7.30 10.73 -10.02
N LEU A 30 -6.92 11.35 -8.90
CA LEU A 30 -6.74 10.67 -7.63
C LEU A 30 -8.05 10.69 -6.84
N GLN A 31 -8.57 9.53 -6.46
CA GLN A 31 -9.86 9.39 -5.80
C GLN A 31 -9.68 9.15 -4.30
N ILE A 32 -10.46 9.85 -3.47
CA ILE A 32 -10.51 9.63 -2.02
C ILE A 32 -11.86 9.03 -1.68
N TRP A 33 -11.85 7.79 -1.20
CA TRP A 33 -13.04 7.01 -0.85
C TRP A 33 -13.23 6.98 0.65
N ASP A 34 -14.43 7.30 1.11
CA ASP A 34 -14.89 7.05 2.47
C ASP A 34 -15.38 5.60 2.56
N MET A 35 -14.68 4.79 3.36
CA MET A 35 -14.98 3.39 3.61
C MET A 35 -15.90 3.20 4.83
N GLY A 36 -16.34 4.29 5.45
CA GLY A 36 -17.15 4.30 6.66
C GLY A 36 -16.37 3.86 7.91
N GLU A 37 -17.11 3.56 8.97
CA GLU A 37 -16.55 3.01 10.20
C GLU A 37 -16.23 1.53 10.02
N LEU A 38 -15.03 1.24 9.51
CA LEU A 38 -14.54 -0.13 9.41
C LEU A 38 -14.15 -0.65 10.78
N GLN A 39 -14.96 -1.57 11.30
CA GLN A 39 -14.69 -2.31 12.52
C GLN A 39 -14.06 -3.65 12.21
N TYR A 40 -13.12 -4.08 13.03
CA TYR A 40 -12.34 -5.28 12.82
C TYR A 40 -13.17 -6.58 12.94
N ASN A 41 -14.34 -6.53 13.58
CA ASN A 41 -15.19 -7.67 13.92
C ASN A 41 -16.59 -7.64 13.28
N THR A 42 -17.04 -6.52 12.75
CA THR A 42 -18.37 -6.37 12.15
C THR A 42 -18.30 -6.03 10.67
N TRP A 43 -19.41 -6.29 10.00
CA TRP A 43 -19.63 -5.84 8.64
C TRP A 43 -19.95 -4.33 8.66
N CYS A 44 -19.37 -3.57 7.74
CA CYS A 44 -19.74 -2.16 7.57
C CYS A 44 -21.11 -2.07 6.90
N SER A 45 -22.11 -1.48 7.57
CA SER A 45 -23.47 -1.38 6.99
C SER A 45 -23.57 -0.33 5.89
N ALA A 46 -22.65 0.65 5.87
CA ALA A 46 -22.64 1.70 4.87
C ALA A 46 -21.81 1.27 3.65
N PRO A 47 -22.32 1.47 2.41
CA PRO A 47 -21.51 1.26 1.22
C PRO A 47 -20.38 2.30 1.18
N ALA A 48 -19.22 1.91 0.63
CA ALA A 48 -18.14 2.84 0.37
C ALA A 48 -18.61 3.94 -0.61
N GLN A 49 -18.24 5.19 -0.34
CA GLN A 49 -18.65 6.33 -1.15
C GLN A 49 -17.44 7.15 -1.57
N LEU A 50 -17.48 7.71 -2.78
CA LEU A 50 -16.48 8.66 -3.22
C LEU A 50 -16.66 9.97 -2.43
N ALA A 51 -15.71 10.30 -1.55
CA ALA A 51 -15.75 11.53 -0.79
C ALA A 51 -15.46 12.73 -1.70
N TYR A 52 -14.36 12.66 -2.46
CA TYR A 52 -13.99 13.62 -3.50
C TYR A 52 -12.85 13.05 -4.35
N ALA A 53 -12.56 13.70 -5.47
CA ALA A 53 -11.44 13.39 -6.33
C ALA A 53 -10.57 14.63 -6.59
N ILE A 54 -9.30 14.40 -6.89
CA ILE A 54 -8.29 15.42 -7.11
C ILE A 54 -7.81 15.31 -8.55
N ALA A 55 -8.04 16.36 -9.33
CA ALA A 55 -7.52 16.48 -10.70
C ALA A 55 -6.04 16.89 -10.66
N LEU A 56 -5.21 16.15 -11.37
CA LEU A 56 -3.75 16.26 -11.37
C LEU A 56 -3.24 16.22 -12.83
N ASP A 57 -2.10 16.87 -13.10
CA ASP A 57 -1.54 17.00 -14.46
C ASP A 57 -0.11 16.44 -14.59
N ASP A 58 0.35 15.67 -13.60
CA ASP A 58 1.74 15.20 -13.51
C ASP A 58 1.95 13.77 -14.03
N GLY A 59 0.95 13.22 -14.72
CA GLY A 59 0.97 11.85 -15.24
C GLY A 59 0.54 10.79 -14.23
N CYS A 60 0.91 9.54 -14.50
CA CYS A 60 0.51 8.39 -13.71
C CYS A 60 1.15 8.38 -12.32
N ILE A 61 0.42 7.87 -11.33
CA ILE A 61 0.91 7.69 -9.97
C ILE A 61 1.49 6.28 -9.82
N TRP A 62 2.79 6.17 -9.56
CA TRP A 62 3.45 4.87 -9.36
C TRP A 62 3.36 4.38 -7.91
N ASP A 63 3.51 5.30 -6.95
CA ASP A 63 3.39 5.01 -5.53
C ASP A 63 2.80 6.20 -4.78
N MET A 64 2.03 5.91 -3.74
CA MET A 64 1.45 6.93 -2.88
C MET A 64 1.30 6.40 -1.46
N LYS A 65 1.70 7.21 -0.48
CA LYS A 65 1.67 6.85 0.93
C LYS A 65 1.24 8.01 1.79
N TRP A 66 0.30 7.73 2.69
CA TRP A 66 -0.07 8.64 3.76
C TRP A 66 1.08 8.79 4.76
N CYS A 67 1.24 9.99 5.31
CA CYS A 67 2.11 10.23 6.44
C CYS A 67 1.63 9.37 7.63
N PRO A 68 2.50 8.55 8.25
CA PRO A 68 2.06 7.52 9.20
C PRO A 68 1.31 8.04 10.43
N SER A 69 1.70 9.21 10.95
CA SER A 69 1.02 9.84 12.09
C SER A 69 1.23 11.35 12.16
N GLY A 70 0.51 12.03 13.05
CA GLY A 70 0.72 13.46 13.37
C GLY A 70 0.17 14.45 12.34
N ALA A 71 -0.45 13.95 11.26
CA ALA A 71 -1.02 14.76 10.20
C ALA A 71 -2.56 14.84 10.23
N TRP A 72 -3.23 14.00 11.01
CA TRP A 72 -4.68 13.99 11.12
C TRP A 72 -5.15 15.01 12.17
N GLU A 73 -6.23 15.72 11.85
CA GLU A 73 -6.89 16.69 12.73
C GLU A 73 -8.36 16.31 12.90
N LEU A 74 -8.96 16.63 14.04
CA LEU A 74 -10.39 16.46 14.26
C LEU A 74 -11.18 17.26 13.21
N PRO A 75 -12.29 16.73 12.65
CA PRO A 75 -13.12 17.47 11.70
C PRO A 75 -13.62 18.82 12.22
N ALA A 76 -13.85 18.93 13.54
CA ALA A 76 -14.26 20.16 14.22
C ALA A 76 -13.13 21.20 14.39
N THR A 77 -11.89 20.88 14.00
CA THR A 77 -10.73 21.79 14.16
C THR A 77 -10.93 23.04 13.32
N SER A 78 -11.05 24.18 13.98
CA SER A 78 -11.19 25.46 13.30
C SER A 78 -9.87 25.93 12.70
N ARG A 79 -9.87 26.18 11.39
CA ARG A 79 -8.74 26.73 10.64
C ARG A 79 -9.17 28.03 9.95
N LYS A 80 -8.21 28.95 9.74
CA LYS A 80 -8.47 30.20 9.01
C LYS A 80 -8.63 29.89 7.53
N VAL A 81 -9.73 30.34 6.92
CA VAL A 81 -9.98 30.23 5.48
C VAL A 81 -8.77 30.77 4.69
N PRO A 82 -8.30 30.08 3.64
CA PRO A 82 -8.88 28.91 2.97
C PRO A 82 -8.48 27.54 3.56
N LEU A 83 -7.75 27.49 4.67
CA LEU A 83 -7.30 26.24 5.29
C LEU A 83 -8.46 25.55 6.00
N MET A 84 -8.48 24.21 5.95
CA MET A 84 -9.50 23.36 6.56
C MET A 84 -8.85 22.34 7.50
N ALA A 85 -9.67 21.71 8.35
CA ALA A 85 -9.24 20.57 9.16
C ALA A 85 -8.67 19.47 8.26
N ARG A 86 -7.47 19.00 8.59
CA ARG A 86 -6.71 18.06 7.76
C ARG A 86 -7.12 16.61 8.04
N LEU A 87 -7.48 15.89 6.98
CA LEU A 87 -7.64 14.44 7.01
C LEU A 87 -6.27 13.75 7.09
N GLY A 88 -5.31 14.18 6.27
CA GLY A 88 -3.94 13.67 6.36
C GLY A 88 -2.99 14.34 5.36
N LEU A 89 -1.72 13.94 5.42
CA LEU A 89 -0.72 14.29 4.42
C LEU A 89 -0.50 13.08 3.51
N LEU A 90 -0.59 13.28 2.19
CA LEU A 90 -0.37 12.25 1.19
C LEU A 90 0.82 12.63 0.31
N ALA A 91 1.83 11.77 0.24
CA ALA A 91 2.89 11.88 -0.76
C ALA A 91 2.58 10.98 -1.96
N ALA A 92 2.78 11.48 -3.17
CA ALA A 92 2.60 10.74 -4.41
C ALA A 92 3.82 10.92 -5.33
N SER A 93 4.27 9.84 -5.95
CA SER A 93 5.30 9.82 -6.98
C SER A 93 4.68 9.69 -8.36
N PHE A 94 5.16 10.49 -9.30
CA PHE A 94 4.56 10.62 -10.62
C PHE A 94 5.48 10.15 -11.75
N SER A 95 4.89 9.76 -12.88
CA SER A 95 5.60 9.43 -14.11
C SER A 95 6.31 10.64 -14.74
N SER A 96 5.96 11.86 -14.35
CA SER A 96 6.73 13.08 -14.68
C SER A 96 8.07 13.20 -13.95
N GLY A 97 8.36 12.30 -12.98
CA GLY A 97 9.54 12.38 -12.11
C GLY A 97 9.37 13.32 -10.92
N LYS A 98 8.26 14.05 -10.83
CA LYS A 98 7.95 14.90 -9.68
C LYS A 98 7.42 14.07 -8.52
N ILE A 99 7.63 14.58 -7.31
CA ILE A 99 6.97 14.10 -6.10
C ILE A 99 6.21 15.26 -5.51
N LYS A 100 4.93 15.05 -5.18
CA LYS A 100 4.10 16.09 -4.55
C LYS A 100 3.56 15.60 -3.22
N VAL A 101 3.55 16.50 -2.24
CA VAL A 101 2.95 16.28 -0.92
C VAL A 101 1.69 17.13 -0.82
N TYR A 102 0.56 16.48 -0.57
CA TYR A 102 -0.76 17.10 -0.45
C TYR A 102 -1.21 17.10 1.01
N SER A 103 -1.86 18.20 1.43
CA SER A 103 -2.61 18.27 2.69
C SER A 103 -4.08 18.14 2.35
N LEU A 104 -4.62 16.95 2.57
CA LEU A 104 -5.97 16.61 2.18
C LEU A 104 -6.96 16.97 3.30
N PRO A 105 -8.07 17.67 3.00
CA PRO A 105 -9.09 18.01 3.99
C PRO A 105 -10.09 16.86 4.19
N HIS A 106 -10.89 16.97 5.24
CA HIS A 106 -12.08 16.12 5.41
C HIS A 106 -13.13 16.42 4.33
N GLY A 107 -13.81 15.37 3.84
CA GLY A 107 -14.81 15.48 2.77
C GLY A 107 -16.00 16.39 3.14
N ASP A 108 -16.47 16.31 4.39
CA ASP A 108 -17.59 17.12 4.89
C ASP A 108 -17.32 18.62 4.83
N ALA A 109 -16.08 19.03 5.12
CA ALA A 109 -15.68 20.43 5.07
C ALA A 109 -15.75 20.97 3.64
N LEU A 110 -15.34 20.16 2.65
CA LEU A 110 -15.44 20.52 1.23
C LEU A 110 -16.91 20.59 0.77
N ALA A 111 -17.74 19.65 1.20
CA ALA A 111 -19.16 19.63 0.87
C ALA A 111 -19.90 20.89 1.38
N THR A 112 -19.57 21.36 2.60
CA THR A 112 -20.14 22.60 3.15
C THR A 112 -19.78 23.82 2.32
N ILE A 113 -18.53 23.93 1.85
CA ILE A 113 -18.12 25.06 1.01
C ILE A 113 -18.81 25.02 -0.34
N LYS A 114 -18.92 23.84 -0.98
CA LYS A 114 -19.65 23.70 -2.24
C LYS A 114 -21.09 24.21 -2.09
N LYS A 115 -21.80 23.76 -1.04
CA LYS A 115 -23.17 24.21 -0.75
C LYS A 115 -23.29 25.72 -0.57
N SER A 116 -22.29 26.36 0.04
CA SER A 116 -22.29 27.83 0.20
C SER A 116 -22.01 28.60 -1.10
N GLN A 117 -21.35 27.98 -2.09
CA GLN A 117 -21.04 28.60 -3.38
C GLN A 117 -22.13 28.36 -4.43
N SER A 118 -22.89 27.27 -4.30
CA SER A 118 -24.01 26.93 -5.18
C SER A 118 -25.34 27.16 -4.48
N GLU A 119 -25.75 28.42 -4.33
CA GLU A 119 -27.14 28.76 -4.00
C GLU A 119 -28.05 28.34 -5.18
N GLY A 120 -28.65 27.15 -5.12
CA GLY A 120 -29.81 26.82 -5.95
C GLY A 120 -29.84 25.45 -6.65
N GLU A 121 -28.73 24.73 -6.80
CA GLU A 121 -28.75 23.40 -7.45
C GLU A 121 -28.01 22.33 -6.64
N VAL A 122 -28.75 21.29 -6.25
CA VAL A 122 -28.19 20.07 -5.67
C VAL A 122 -27.52 19.28 -6.79
N CYS A 123 -26.30 19.68 -7.17
CA CYS A 123 -25.48 18.89 -8.08
C CYS A 123 -25.05 17.60 -7.39
N GLN A 124 -25.72 16.50 -7.73
CA GLN A 124 -25.35 15.11 -7.39
C GLN A 124 -24.00 14.67 -8.00
N ALA A 125 -23.35 15.55 -8.78
CA ALA A 125 -22.06 15.28 -9.40
C ALA A 125 -20.95 15.12 -8.35
N PRO A 126 -20.01 14.16 -8.56
CA PRO A 126 -18.90 13.93 -7.65
C PRO A 126 -18.04 15.18 -7.51
N LEU A 127 -17.52 15.41 -6.29
CA LEU A 127 -16.71 16.58 -6.02
C LEU A 127 -15.30 16.39 -6.58
N ILE A 128 -14.98 17.10 -7.66
CA ILE A 128 -13.64 17.11 -8.26
C ILE A 128 -12.99 18.45 -7.93
N CYS A 129 -11.80 18.41 -7.35
CA CYS A 129 -11.06 19.59 -6.93
C CYS A 129 -9.66 19.61 -7.52
N GLN A 130 -9.13 20.81 -7.77
CA GLN A 130 -7.72 21.00 -8.06
C GLN A 130 -7.04 21.46 -6.77
N VAL A 131 -6.05 20.69 -6.31
CA VAL A 131 -5.41 20.93 -5.00
C VAL A 131 -4.01 21.49 -5.20
N GLN A 132 -3.72 22.61 -4.52
CA GLN A 132 -2.35 23.11 -4.43
C GLN A 132 -1.53 22.20 -3.51
N SER A 133 -0.46 21.62 -4.05
CA SER A 133 0.48 20.80 -3.26
C SER A 133 1.20 21.66 -2.21
N VAL A 134 1.35 21.13 -0.99
CA VAL A 134 2.07 21.77 0.12
C VAL A 134 3.55 21.87 -0.18
N ALA A 135 4.11 20.83 -0.79
CA ALA A 135 5.49 20.81 -1.24
C ALA A 135 5.64 20.01 -2.54
N VAL A 136 6.53 20.48 -3.41
CA VAL A 136 7.01 19.74 -4.59
C VAL A 136 8.45 19.37 -4.32
N LEU A 137 8.78 18.08 -4.34
CA LEU A 137 10.14 17.61 -4.16
C LEU A 137 10.75 17.37 -5.53
N LYS A 138 11.89 18.00 -5.78
CA LYS A 138 12.67 17.85 -7.01
C LYS A 138 14.05 17.32 -6.68
N VAL A 139 14.59 16.47 -7.55
CA VAL A 139 16.01 16.08 -7.50
C VAL A 139 16.84 17.15 -8.21
N GLY A 140 18.03 17.43 -7.69
CA GLY A 140 18.94 18.45 -8.23
C GLY A 140 19.23 19.57 -7.24
N SER A 141 19.52 20.77 -7.76
CA SER A 141 19.82 21.95 -6.96
C SER A 141 19.15 23.20 -7.54
N ILE A 142 19.11 24.27 -6.75
CA ILE A 142 18.57 25.57 -7.19
C ILE A 142 19.29 26.10 -8.43
N GLN A 143 20.60 25.85 -8.53
CA GLN A 143 21.44 26.37 -9.62
C GLN A 143 21.41 25.50 -10.88
N ALA A 144 21.07 24.21 -10.76
CA ALA A 144 21.14 23.26 -11.87
C ALA A 144 19.90 23.25 -12.78
N GLY A 145 18.88 24.08 -12.51
CA GLY A 145 17.62 24.07 -13.25
C GLY A 145 16.83 22.75 -13.08
N ASP A 146 15.75 22.59 -13.84
CA ASP A 146 14.98 21.34 -13.91
C ASP A 146 15.74 20.32 -14.77
N SER A 147 16.85 19.79 -14.26
CA SER A 147 17.54 18.67 -14.92
C SER A 147 16.69 17.41 -14.76
N LEU A 148 15.84 17.13 -15.76
CA LEU A 148 15.02 15.90 -15.93
C LEU A 148 15.83 14.59 -16.04
N GLN A 149 17.09 14.58 -15.59
CA GLN A 149 18.04 13.50 -15.82
C GLN A 149 17.72 12.22 -15.04
N THR A 150 16.95 12.30 -13.94
CA THR A 150 16.63 11.13 -13.11
C THR A 150 15.47 10.28 -13.65
N GLY A 151 14.72 10.78 -14.64
CA GLY A 151 13.54 10.10 -15.20
C GLY A 151 12.35 10.03 -14.23
N GLN A 152 11.53 8.98 -14.35
CA GLN A 152 10.32 8.81 -13.54
C GLN A 152 10.62 8.45 -12.07
N CYS A 153 9.67 8.75 -11.16
CA CYS A 153 9.76 8.37 -9.75
C CYS A 153 8.83 7.17 -9.47
N PHE A 154 9.40 6.02 -9.13
CA PHE A 154 8.66 4.75 -9.05
C PHE A 154 8.22 4.35 -7.65
N CYS A 155 8.95 4.78 -6.62
CA CYS A 155 8.64 4.43 -5.24
C CYS A 155 9.00 5.57 -4.29
N LEU A 156 8.27 5.64 -3.18
CA LEU A 156 8.55 6.58 -2.10
C LEU A 156 8.29 5.94 -0.73
N ASP A 157 8.91 6.47 0.31
CA ASP A 157 8.61 6.03 1.68
C ASP A 157 8.88 7.11 2.71
N TRP A 158 7.96 7.23 3.66
CA TRP A 158 8.09 8.11 4.81
C TRP A 158 9.02 7.48 5.83
N LEU A 159 9.87 8.29 6.46
CA LEU A 159 10.58 7.85 7.65
C LEU A 159 9.56 7.36 8.69
N PRO A 160 9.62 6.10 9.14
CA PRO A 160 8.59 5.49 9.99
C PRO A 160 8.64 5.99 11.44
N VAL A 161 9.61 6.83 11.79
CA VAL A 161 9.80 7.40 13.12
C VAL A 161 9.29 8.83 13.16
N LYS A 162 8.58 9.20 14.23
CA LYS A 162 8.17 10.60 14.47
C LYS A 162 9.42 11.50 14.47
N PRO A 163 9.37 12.68 13.84
CA PRO A 163 8.18 13.40 13.36
C PRO A 163 7.79 13.13 11.90
N HIS A 164 8.25 12.04 11.28
CA HIS A 164 7.98 11.71 9.86
C HIS A 164 8.39 12.83 8.88
N ASN A 165 9.46 13.55 9.21
CA ASN A 165 9.89 14.73 8.45
C ASN A 165 10.74 14.39 7.22
N ILE A 166 11.17 13.15 7.06
CA ILE A 166 12.03 12.71 5.96
C ILE A 166 11.20 11.86 4.99
N LEU A 167 11.29 12.20 3.70
CA LEU A 167 10.78 11.39 2.61
C LEU A 167 11.97 10.86 1.79
N ALA A 168 11.96 9.56 1.48
CA ALA A 168 12.87 8.95 0.53
C ALA A 168 12.12 8.60 -0.76
N ALA A 169 12.81 8.67 -1.90
CA ALA A 169 12.23 8.27 -3.18
C ALA A 169 13.29 7.67 -4.12
N GLY A 170 12.84 6.76 -4.98
CA GLY A 170 13.67 6.03 -5.95
C GLY A 170 13.24 6.30 -7.39
N PHE A 171 14.24 6.46 -8.26
CA PHE A 171 14.06 6.95 -9.63
C PHE A 171 14.48 5.94 -10.70
N TYR A 172 14.16 6.25 -11.95
CA TYR A 172 14.48 5.45 -13.14
C TYR A 172 15.99 5.22 -13.33
N ASP A 173 16.81 6.24 -13.08
CA ASP A 173 18.26 6.20 -13.25
C ASP A 173 19.01 5.41 -12.16
N GLY A 174 18.29 4.82 -11.20
CA GLY A 174 18.88 4.09 -10.08
C GLY A 174 19.27 4.99 -8.89
N SER A 175 18.99 6.30 -8.96
CA SER A 175 19.23 7.21 -7.85
C SER A 175 18.19 7.05 -6.74
N VAL A 176 18.64 7.31 -5.51
CA VAL A 176 17.78 7.43 -4.33
C VAL A 176 18.09 8.75 -3.65
N ALA A 177 17.04 9.52 -3.36
CA ALA A 177 17.17 10.85 -2.79
C ALA A 177 16.28 11.02 -1.54
N PHE A 178 16.71 11.93 -0.66
CA PHE A 178 16.09 12.19 0.64
C PHE A 178 15.81 13.67 0.84
N TRP A 179 14.59 13.99 1.25
CA TRP A 179 14.15 15.35 1.54
C TRP A 179 13.75 15.48 2.99
N ASN A 180 14.18 16.57 3.64
CA ASN A 180 13.67 16.97 4.94
C ASN A 180 12.58 18.03 4.75
N LEU A 181 11.32 17.65 4.96
CA LEU A 181 10.16 18.53 4.79
C LEU A 181 10.13 19.70 5.77
N THR A 182 10.86 19.60 6.88
CA THR A 182 10.95 20.65 7.91
C THR A 182 12.14 21.58 7.73
N THR A 183 12.93 21.42 6.65
CA THR A 183 14.12 22.23 6.43
C THR A 183 13.80 23.73 6.35
N LYS A 184 14.66 24.52 6.98
CA LYS A 184 14.68 25.98 6.89
C LYS A 184 15.84 26.49 6.03
N SER A 185 16.65 25.59 5.49
CA SER A 185 17.79 25.93 4.64
C SER A 185 17.31 26.55 3.33
N GLN A 186 17.81 27.75 3.02
CA GLN A 186 17.51 28.46 1.78
C GLN A 186 18.05 27.71 0.55
N LEU A 187 19.07 26.87 0.71
CA LEU A 187 19.64 26.05 -0.36
C LEU A 187 18.76 24.85 -0.74
N GLN A 188 17.95 24.38 0.21
CA GLN A 188 17.07 23.24 -0.01
C GLN A 188 15.62 23.65 -0.20
N ARG A 189 15.24 24.86 0.20
CA ARG A 189 13.85 25.31 0.21
C ARG A 189 13.71 26.60 -0.57
N VAL A 190 13.00 26.50 -1.70
CA VAL A 190 12.66 27.63 -2.55
C VAL A 190 11.16 27.86 -2.48
N ARG A 191 10.76 29.11 -2.29
CA ARG A 191 9.36 29.53 -2.39
C ARG A 191 9.15 30.22 -3.73
N SER A 192 8.24 29.68 -4.53
CA SER A 192 7.82 30.29 -5.78
C SER A 192 6.84 31.43 -5.53
N SER A 193 6.72 32.35 -6.50
CA SER A 193 5.78 33.49 -6.44
C SER A 193 4.31 33.06 -6.29
N ASN A 194 3.96 31.86 -6.74
CA ASN A 194 2.63 31.24 -6.59
C ASN A 194 2.39 30.65 -5.18
N GLY A 195 3.29 30.85 -4.22
CA GLY A 195 3.20 30.31 -2.86
C GLY A 195 3.56 28.83 -2.72
N SER A 196 3.88 28.14 -3.82
CA SER A 196 4.34 26.75 -3.77
C SER A 196 5.75 26.65 -3.17
N VAL A 197 5.98 25.61 -2.37
CA VAL A 197 7.29 25.33 -1.78
C VAL A 197 7.94 24.19 -2.56
N THR A 198 9.09 24.47 -3.18
CA THR A 198 9.94 23.46 -3.79
C THR A 198 11.03 23.06 -2.80
N LEU A 199 11.23 21.76 -2.62
CA LEU A 199 12.29 21.20 -1.79
C LEU A 199 13.29 20.40 -2.62
N TYR A 200 14.57 20.60 -2.33
CA TYR A 200 15.70 19.88 -2.90
C TYR A 200 16.29 18.90 -1.87
N PRO A 201 16.87 17.78 -2.31
CA PRO A 201 17.33 16.75 -1.40
C PRO A 201 18.51 17.23 -0.56
N TYR A 202 18.61 16.74 0.67
CA TYR A 202 19.80 16.94 1.50
C TYR A 202 20.82 15.81 1.30
N HIS A 203 20.38 14.68 0.75
CA HIS A 203 21.21 13.54 0.43
C HIS A 203 20.67 12.84 -0.82
N CYS A 204 21.57 12.43 -1.71
CA CYS A 204 21.27 11.69 -2.92
C CYS A 204 22.47 10.81 -3.25
N PHE A 205 22.23 9.57 -3.67
CA PHE A 205 23.28 8.66 -4.12
C PHE A 205 22.73 7.69 -5.17
N ILE A 206 23.64 7.12 -5.97
CA ILE A 206 23.30 6.09 -6.96
C ILE A 206 23.24 4.74 -6.24
N ALA A 207 22.02 4.24 -6.03
CA ALA A 207 21.81 2.96 -5.35
C ALA A 207 21.91 1.78 -6.32
N HIS A 208 21.49 1.94 -7.56
CA HIS A 208 21.36 0.87 -8.54
C HIS A 208 21.80 1.31 -9.95
N ASP A 209 22.00 0.33 -10.83
CA ASP A 209 22.37 0.57 -12.24
C ASP A 209 21.15 0.71 -13.16
N HIS A 210 19.94 0.60 -12.59
CA HIS A 210 18.64 0.65 -13.27
C HIS A 210 17.55 1.11 -12.29
N VAL A 211 16.29 1.21 -12.75
CA VAL A 211 15.15 1.71 -11.97
C VAL A 211 15.08 1.16 -10.55
N VAL A 212 14.94 2.05 -9.57
CA VAL A 212 14.63 1.67 -8.18
C VAL A 212 13.13 1.39 -8.10
N ARG A 213 12.76 0.10 -8.19
CA ARG A 213 11.38 -0.39 -8.23
C ARG A 213 10.66 -0.17 -6.90
N THR A 214 11.36 -0.42 -5.80
CA THR A 214 10.80 -0.31 -4.46
C THR A 214 11.89 0.02 -3.45
N LEU A 215 11.51 0.77 -2.42
CA LEU A 215 12.35 1.06 -1.25
C LEU A 215 11.49 1.03 0.00
N THR A 216 12.11 0.62 1.11
CA THR A 216 11.45 0.61 2.42
C THR A 216 12.44 0.87 3.54
N TRP A 217 12.05 1.72 4.48
CA TRP A 217 12.79 1.93 5.72
C TRP A 217 12.65 0.74 6.66
N CYS A 218 13.71 0.43 7.39
CA CYS A 218 13.59 -0.36 8.61
C CYS A 218 12.66 0.38 9.58
N ARG A 219 11.58 -0.25 10.03
CA ARG A 219 10.63 0.41 10.95
C ARG A 219 11.24 0.70 12.32
N ALA A 220 12.26 -0.06 12.72
CA ALA A 220 12.97 0.09 13.99
C ALA A 220 14.18 1.02 13.95
N SER A 221 14.66 1.42 12.76
CA SER A 221 15.85 2.26 12.61
C SER A 221 15.69 3.31 11.52
N ARG A 222 16.05 4.55 11.85
CA ARG A 222 16.04 5.67 10.90
C ARG A 222 17.23 5.66 9.94
N ASP A 223 18.20 4.78 10.14
CA ASP A 223 19.45 4.76 9.38
C ASP A 223 19.54 3.53 8.48
N LEU A 224 18.60 2.59 8.58
CA LEU A 224 18.60 1.37 7.78
C LEU A 224 17.47 1.38 6.75
N MET A 225 17.79 0.99 5.53
CA MET A 225 16.85 0.95 4.42
C MET A 225 17.17 -0.21 3.48
N VAL A 226 16.16 -0.68 2.76
CA VAL A 226 16.33 -1.63 1.66
C VAL A 226 15.82 -1.03 0.38
N THR A 227 16.53 -1.28 -0.71
CA THR A 227 16.11 -0.97 -2.07
C THR A 227 16.14 -2.21 -2.95
N ALA A 228 15.20 -2.30 -3.88
CA ALA A 228 15.21 -3.30 -4.94
C ALA A 228 15.04 -2.64 -6.31
N SER A 229 15.70 -3.21 -7.31
CA SER A 229 15.75 -2.67 -8.66
C SER A 229 15.60 -3.75 -9.71
N ASP A 230 15.23 -3.31 -10.91
CA ASP A 230 15.22 -4.12 -12.13
C ASP A 230 16.65 -4.56 -12.55
N ASP A 231 17.72 -4.03 -11.92
CA ASP A 231 19.08 -4.58 -12.01
C ASP A 231 19.24 -5.97 -11.33
N ARG A 232 18.14 -6.52 -10.80
CA ARG A 232 18.03 -7.81 -10.10
C ARG A 232 18.82 -7.88 -8.80
N LYS A 233 19.13 -6.72 -8.21
CA LYS A 233 19.79 -6.59 -6.91
C LYS A 233 18.79 -6.06 -5.89
N LEU A 234 18.84 -6.68 -4.72
CA LEU A 234 18.23 -6.19 -3.49
C LEU A 234 19.37 -5.78 -2.57
N LYS A 235 19.39 -4.53 -2.14
CA LYS A 235 20.50 -3.94 -1.38
C LYS A 235 20.01 -3.42 -0.03
N PHE A 236 20.72 -3.79 1.03
CA PHE A 236 20.56 -3.23 2.37
C PHE A 236 21.55 -2.08 2.53
N TRP A 237 21.08 -0.97 3.09
CA TRP A 237 21.85 0.26 3.22
C TRP A 237 21.88 0.73 4.67
N ASP A 238 23.07 1.15 5.11
CA ASP A 238 23.23 2.07 6.23
C ASP A 238 23.37 3.48 5.64
N LEU A 239 22.40 4.36 5.92
CA LEU A 239 22.36 5.71 5.37
C LEU A 239 23.46 6.62 5.91
N ARG A 240 24.19 6.19 6.94
CA ARG A 240 25.40 6.87 7.40
C ARG A 240 26.57 6.64 6.42
N LYS A 241 26.51 5.59 5.60
CA LYS A 241 27.53 5.17 4.65
C LYS A 241 26.89 4.66 3.34
N THR A 242 26.55 5.57 2.44
CA THR A 242 25.83 5.25 1.21
C THR A 242 26.71 4.96 -0.01
N TYR A 243 28.03 4.97 0.15
CA TYR A 243 28.96 4.61 -0.93
C TYR A 243 29.06 3.09 -1.15
N GLU A 244 28.65 2.27 -0.18
CA GLU A 244 28.58 0.81 -0.28
C GLU A 244 27.34 0.26 0.44
N PRO A 245 26.63 -0.72 -0.13
CA PRO A 245 25.55 -1.39 0.58
C PRO A 245 26.12 -2.37 1.63
N VAL A 246 25.41 -2.51 2.74
CA VAL A 246 25.74 -3.45 3.83
C VAL A 246 25.63 -4.89 3.36
N ASN A 247 24.60 -5.19 2.57
CA ASN A 247 24.36 -6.53 2.05
C ASN A 247 23.71 -6.44 0.66
N ILE A 248 24.01 -7.41 -0.21
CA ILE A 248 23.48 -7.49 -1.57
C ILE A 248 22.99 -8.90 -1.86
N HIS A 249 21.71 -9.04 -2.18
CA HIS A 249 21.13 -10.28 -2.68
C HIS A 249 20.93 -10.18 -4.19
N ARG A 250 21.50 -11.13 -4.94
CA ARG A 250 21.51 -11.17 -6.41
C ARG A 250 20.89 -12.48 -6.88
N ARG A 251 19.56 -12.53 -7.00
CA ARG A 251 18.86 -13.76 -7.41
C ARG A 251 17.53 -13.54 -8.11
N TYR A 252 16.85 -12.43 -7.84
CA TYR A 252 15.46 -12.25 -8.23
C TYR A 252 15.22 -10.81 -8.68
N LEU A 253 14.25 -10.60 -9.56
CA LEU A 253 13.65 -9.28 -9.75
C LEU A 253 12.50 -9.13 -8.75
N SER A 254 12.64 -8.17 -7.85
CA SER A 254 11.67 -7.92 -6.79
C SER A 254 10.67 -6.86 -7.20
N THR A 255 9.39 -7.20 -7.14
CA THR A 255 8.28 -6.30 -7.48
C THR A 255 7.97 -5.34 -6.33
N GLU A 256 7.96 -5.86 -5.10
CA GLU A 256 7.69 -5.09 -3.88
C GLU A 256 8.41 -5.70 -2.68
N VAL A 257 8.75 -4.86 -1.69
CA VAL A 257 9.40 -5.27 -0.44
C VAL A 257 8.68 -4.66 0.74
N CYS A 258 8.54 -5.44 1.82
CA CYS A 258 8.04 -4.96 3.09
C CYS A 258 9.04 -5.28 4.21
N TRP A 259 9.21 -4.34 5.14
CA TRP A 259 10.01 -4.55 6.36
C TRP A 259 9.06 -4.59 7.57
N PRO A 260 8.68 -5.78 8.06
CA PRO A 260 7.91 -5.94 9.28
C PRO A 260 8.55 -5.25 10.48
N LEU A 261 7.77 -4.61 11.34
CA LEU A 261 8.29 -3.93 12.53
C LEU A 261 8.92 -4.91 13.53
N LEU A 262 8.31 -6.08 13.69
CA LEU A 262 8.69 -7.06 14.72
C LEU A 262 9.90 -7.93 14.31
N TRP A 263 10.30 -7.92 13.04
CA TRP A 263 11.27 -8.87 12.51
C TRP A 263 12.53 -8.18 11.96
N SER A 264 13.69 -8.81 12.14
CA SER A 264 15.00 -8.32 11.71
C SER A 264 15.28 -8.56 10.23
N GLY A 265 14.24 -8.63 9.40
CA GLY A 265 14.33 -8.97 8.00
C GLY A 265 13.15 -8.44 7.22
N ILE A 266 13.14 -8.76 5.93
CA ILE A 266 12.21 -8.24 4.95
C ILE A 266 11.44 -9.37 4.27
N CYS A 267 10.18 -9.11 3.98
CA CYS A 267 9.39 -9.92 3.06
C CYS A 267 9.57 -9.37 1.65
N VAL A 268 9.96 -10.24 0.72
CA VAL A 268 10.24 -9.90 -0.67
C VAL A 268 9.35 -10.73 -1.58
N VAL A 269 8.63 -10.05 -2.46
CA VAL A 269 7.87 -10.69 -3.55
C VAL A 269 8.60 -10.55 -4.87
N GLN A 270 8.34 -11.48 -5.79
CA GLN A 270 9.17 -11.72 -6.95
C GLN A 270 8.35 -11.78 -8.24
N GLU A 271 9.00 -11.36 -9.32
CA GLU A 271 8.55 -11.63 -10.68
C GLU A 271 8.90 -13.06 -11.09
N CYS A 272 7.93 -13.78 -11.67
CA CYS A 272 8.09 -15.21 -11.94
C CYS A 272 9.16 -15.49 -13.01
N CYS A 273 9.31 -14.64 -14.02
CA CYS A 273 10.26 -14.83 -15.12
C CYS A 273 11.74 -14.84 -14.69
N TYR A 274 12.06 -14.24 -13.54
CA TYR A 274 13.44 -14.08 -13.06
C TYR A 274 13.76 -14.93 -11.82
N ALA A 275 12.83 -15.76 -11.35
CA ALA A 275 13.08 -16.67 -10.25
C ALA A 275 13.48 -18.07 -10.75
N THR A 276 14.24 -18.79 -9.94
CA THR A 276 14.62 -20.18 -10.24
C THR A 276 13.40 -21.08 -10.13
N TYR A 277 13.33 -22.11 -11.00
CA TYR A 277 12.24 -23.08 -10.99
C TYR A 277 11.99 -23.64 -9.58
N GLY A 278 10.73 -23.58 -9.13
CA GLY A 278 10.31 -24.05 -7.81
C GLY A 278 10.65 -23.11 -6.64
N GLN A 279 11.25 -21.95 -6.90
CA GLN A 279 11.56 -20.91 -5.91
C GLN A 279 10.86 -19.59 -6.25
N HIS A 280 9.76 -19.64 -7.00
CA HIS A 280 8.96 -18.45 -7.33
C HIS A 280 7.96 -18.18 -6.21
N GLY A 281 7.87 -16.94 -5.75
CA GLY A 281 6.87 -16.51 -4.79
C GLY A 281 7.43 -15.53 -3.77
N ILE A 282 7.05 -15.72 -2.51
CA ILE A 282 7.40 -14.81 -1.43
C ILE A 282 8.47 -15.42 -0.51
N HIS A 283 9.47 -14.61 -0.20
CA HIS A 283 10.61 -14.99 0.62
C HIS A 283 10.76 -14.02 1.78
N TYR A 284 11.11 -14.53 2.94
CA TYR A 284 11.63 -13.73 4.04
C TYR A 284 13.16 -13.79 4.03
N ILE A 285 13.80 -12.63 3.95
CA ILE A 285 15.25 -12.48 3.95
C ILE A 285 15.64 -11.72 5.22
N GLU A 286 16.40 -12.38 6.08
CA GLU A 286 16.96 -11.77 7.27
C GLU A 286 18.05 -10.75 6.89
N ALA A 287 18.18 -9.66 7.66
CA ALA A 287 19.10 -8.56 7.31
C ALA A 287 20.59 -8.94 7.39
N GLY A 288 20.93 -10.16 7.82
CA GLY A 288 22.27 -10.71 7.87
C GLY A 288 22.88 -10.78 9.28
N TYR A 289 22.12 -10.46 10.33
CA TYR A 289 22.58 -10.51 11.72
C TYR A 289 22.70 -11.95 12.22
N SER A 290 21.68 -12.78 11.95
CA SER A 290 21.63 -14.18 12.39
C SER A 290 22.21 -15.16 11.37
N GLY A 291 22.42 -14.73 10.13
CA GLY A 291 22.96 -15.58 9.05
C GLY A 291 21.98 -16.66 8.60
N PHE A 292 20.68 -16.47 8.85
CA PHE A 292 19.66 -17.43 8.44
C PHE A 292 19.51 -17.44 6.91
N LYS A 293 19.31 -18.64 6.36
CA LYS A 293 19.02 -18.76 4.92
C LYS A 293 17.65 -18.14 4.63
N PRO A 294 17.45 -17.57 3.43
CA PRO A 294 16.14 -17.07 3.01
C PRO A 294 15.04 -18.11 3.23
N TYR A 295 13.96 -17.70 3.88
CA TYR A 295 12.82 -18.54 4.18
C TYR A 295 11.77 -18.41 3.09
N PHE A 296 11.45 -19.52 2.44
CA PHE A 296 10.43 -19.55 1.41
C PHE A 296 9.04 -19.64 2.05
N MET A 297 8.33 -18.51 2.09
CA MET A 297 7.07 -18.37 2.81
C MET A 297 5.90 -19.03 2.06
N ALA A 298 5.78 -18.75 0.77
CA ALA A 298 4.75 -19.35 -0.08
C ALA A 298 5.20 -19.44 -1.55
N PRO A 299 5.11 -20.62 -2.18
CA PRO A 299 5.25 -20.77 -3.62
C PRO A 299 4.09 -20.10 -4.37
N ARG A 300 4.43 -19.38 -5.44
CA ARG A 300 3.48 -18.83 -6.40
C ARG A 300 3.98 -19.06 -7.81
N ARG A 301 3.07 -19.43 -8.72
CA ARG A 301 3.42 -19.65 -10.13
C ARG A 301 3.51 -18.35 -10.91
N GLY A 302 2.54 -17.46 -10.68
CA GLY A 302 2.48 -16.14 -11.30
C GLY A 302 3.39 -15.12 -10.63
N THR A 303 3.57 -13.98 -11.30
CA THR A 303 4.25 -12.82 -10.73
C THR A 303 3.43 -12.31 -9.55
N VAL A 304 4.08 -12.19 -8.39
CA VAL A 304 3.45 -11.59 -7.21
C VAL A 304 3.70 -10.09 -7.29
N TRP A 305 2.68 -9.31 -7.60
CA TRP A 305 2.83 -7.88 -7.87
C TRP A 305 2.97 -7.05 -6.60
N SER A 306 2.26 -7.43 -5.54
CA SER A 306 2.18 -6.63 -4.33
C SER A 306 2.11 -7.49 -3.08
N THR A 307 2.68 -6.94 -2.00
CA THR A 307 2.58 -7.47 -0.65
C THR A 307 2.31 -6.37 0.35
N SER A 308 1.53 -6.70 1.39
CA SER A 308 1.32 -5.84 2.54
C SER A 308 1.44 -6.67 3.81
N PHE A 309 2.11 -6.12 4.81
CA PHE A 309 2.23 -6.73 6.12
C PHE A 309 1.40 -5.96 7.14
N SER A 310 0.79 -6.67 8.08
CA SER A 310 0.11 -6.08 9.24
C SER A 310 0.91 -6.39 10.50
N ASP A 311 1.50 -5.35 11.09
CA ASP A 311 2.23 -5.46 12.35
C ASP A 311 1.30 -5.86 13.51
N TRP A 312 0.02 -5.50 13.44
CA TRP A 312 -0.99 -5.88 14.42
C TRP A 312 -1.30 -7.37 14.43
N LEU A 313 -1.30 -8.00 13.25
CA LEU A 313 -1.74 -9.39 13.05
C LEU A 313 -0.58 -10.35 12.79
N ASN A 314 0.65 -9.84 12.68
CA ASN A 314 1.83 -10.60 12.24
C ASN A 314 1.53 -11.46 10.98
N THR A 315 0.87 -10.84 10.01
CA THR A 315 0.31 -11.50 8.83
C THR A 315 0.68 -10.72 7.58
N SER A 316 1.03 -11.45 6.52
CA SER A 316 1.26 -10.88 5.19
C SER A 316 0.10 -11.24 4.27
N VAL A 317 -0.27 -10.31 3.39
CA VAL A 317 -1.14 -10.58 2.24
C VAL A 317 -0.36 -10.35 0.96
N ILE A 318 -0.66 -11.14 -0.06
CA ILE A 318 -0.07 -11.05 -1.38
C ILE A 318 -1.16 -11.01 -2.45
N ALA A 319 -0.88 -10.35 -3.56
CA ALA A 319 -1.69 -10.34 -4.77
C ALA A 319 -0.82 -10.67 -5.97
N ASP A 320 -1.35 -11.45 -6.91
CA ASP A 320 -0.58 -11.94 -8.05
C ASP A 320 -1.29 -11.81 -9.40
N SER A 321 -0.53 -12.14 -10.44
CA SER A 321 -0.95 -12.10 -11.83
C SER A 321 -2.02 -13.12 -12.22
N VAL A 322 -2.31 -14.10 -11.35
CA VAL A 322 -3.34 -15.13 -11.59
C VAL A 322 -4.69 -14.68 -11.00
N GLY A 323 -4.71 -13.57 -10.27
CA GLY A 323 -5.93 -13.04 -9.66
C GLY A 323 -6.23 -13.58 -8.27
N GLU A 324 -5.24 -14.18 -7.59
CA GLU A 324 -5.41 -14.67 -6.23
C GLU A 324 -4.90 -13.63 -5.21
N VAL A 325 -5.68 -13.40 -4.16
CA VAL A 325 -5.21 -12.78 -2.92
C VAL A 325 -5.02 -13.86 -1.88
N ILE A 326 -3.83 -13.98 -1.32
CA ILE A 326 -3.52 -15.01 -0.31
C ILE A 326 -3.03 -14.33 0.97
N MET A 327 -3.59 -14.76 2.09
CA MET A 327 -3.15 -14.43 3.43
C MET A 327 -2.16 -15.49 3.93
N ILE A 328 -1.04 -15.03 4.49
CA ILE A 328 0.06 -15.87 4.98
C ILE A 328 0.34 -15.48 6.43
N LEU A 329 0.17 -16.44 7.34
CA LEU A 329 0.51 -16.30 8.74
C LEU A 329 2.00 -16.55 8.95
N LEU A 330 2.72 -15.56 9.47
CA LEU A 330 4.15 -15.75 9.71
C LEU A 330 4.37 -16.65 10.94
N PRO A 331 5.33 -17.58 10.86
CA PRO A 331 5.83 -18.25 12.05
C PRO A 331 6.60 -17.24 12.93
N ASP A 332 6.99 -17.68 14.11
CA ASP A 332 7.99 -16.96 14.88
C ASP A 332 9.33 -16.99 14.12
N LEU A 333 9.82 -15.81 13.73
CA LEU A 333 11.05 -15.63 12.97
C LEU A 333 12.27 -15.32 13.86
N THR A 334 12.13 -15.36 15.19
CA THR A 334 13.30 -15.30 16.10
C THR A 334 14.19 -16.53 15.96
N SER A 335 13.58 -17.69 15.70
CA SER A 335 14.26 -18.95 15.44
C SER A 335 14.44 -19.17 13.95
N ASN A 336 15.42 -19.99 13.57
CA ASN A 336 15.67 -20.28 12.15
C ASN A 336 14.42 -20.89 11.48
N PRO A 337 13.79 -20.16 10.56
CA PRO A 337 12.52 -20.58 9.96
C PRO A 337 12.67 -21.72 8.94
N CYS A 338 13.89 -22.09 8.56
CA CYS A 338 14.13 -23.23 7.66
C CYS A 338 13.57 -24.56 8.19
N ASN A 339 13.36 -24.66 9.51
CA ASN A 339 12.82 -25.85 10.16
C ASN A 339 11.29 -25.87 10.22
N VAL A 340 10.61 -24.80 9.77
CA VAL A 340 9.15 -24.72 9.79
C VAL A 340 8.57 -25.70 8.78
N LYS A 341 8.02 -26.81 9.28
CA LYS A 341 7.28 -27.80 8.49
C LYS A 341 5.86 -27.30 8.20
N ARG A 342 5.25 -27.86 7.14
CA ARG A 342 3.84 -27.62 6.77
C ARG A 342 3.48 -26.14 6.60
N THR A 343 4.31 -25.40 5.85
CA THR A 343 4.03 -23.99 5.47
C THR A 343 2.68 -23.83 4.77
N VAL A 344 2.19 -24.89 4.12
CA VAL A 344 0.85 -24.97 3.53
C VAL A 344 -0.29 -24.64 4.49
N ASP A 345 -0.20 -25.03 5.76
CA ASP A 345 -1.29 -24.82 6.73
C ASP A 345 -1.37 -23.38 7.24
N ARG A 346 -0.40 -22.54 6.89
CA ARG A 346 -0.31 -21.13 7.29
C ARG A 346 -0.84 -20.18 6.21
N ARG A 347 -1.41 -20.72 5.14
CA ARG A 347 -1.79 -19.98 3.94
C ARG A 347 -3.27 -20.17 3.66
N PHE A 348 -3.97 -19.08 3.41
CA PHE A 348 -5.41 -19.06 3.21
C PHE A 348 -5.74 -18.12 2.04
N PRO A 349 -6.44 -18.60 1.00
CA PRO A 349 -6.91 -17.73 -0.06
C PRO A 349 -7.96 -16.77 0.51
N VAL A 350 -7.92 -15.51 0.12
CA VAL A 350 -8.90 -14.49 0.51
C VAL A 350 -9.98 -14.39 -0.55
N THR A 351 -9.56 -14.18 -1.79
CA THR A 351 -10.42 -14.12 -2.97
C THR A 351 -9.61 -14.58 -4.19
N ARG A 352 -10.31 -15.11 -5.19
CA ARG A 352 -9.76 -15.45 -6.51
C ARG A 352 -10.65 -14.84 -7.58
N ALA A 353 -10.08 -14.00 -8.42
CA ALA A 353 -10.72 -13.54 -9.66
C ALA A 353 -10.45 -14.55 -10.76
N GLU A 354 -11.51 -15.05 -11.40
CA GLU A 354 -11.42 -15.96 -12.54
C GLU A 354 -12.05 -15.32 -13.75
N MET A 355 -11.30 -15.27 -14.86
CA MET A 355 -11.82 -14.78 -16.13
C MET A 355 -12.58 -15.90 -16.86
N VAL A 356 -13.88 -15.69 -17.11
CA VAL A 356 -14.79 -16.66 -17.73
C VAL A 356 -15.39 -16.06 -19.00
N GLN A 357 -15.44 -16.82 -20.08
CA GLN A 357 -16.01 -16.38 -21.35
C GLN A 357 -17.53 -16.27 -21.24
N PHE A 358 -18.14 -15.25 -21.86
CA PHE A 358 -19.59 -15.20 -22.01
C PHE A 358 -20.06 -16.40 -22.86
N PRO A 359 -21.22 -17.00 -22.54
CA PRO A 359 -21.83 -17.96 -23.44
C PRO A 359 -22.13 -17.26 -24.77
N ASP A 360 -21.68 -17.84 -25.88
CA ASP A 360 -21.98 -17.31 -27.20
C ASP A 360 -23.51 -17.26 -27.36
N SER A 361 -24.04 -16.11 -27.75
CA SER A 361 -25.43 -16.02 -28.21
C SER A 361 -25.57 -16.92 -29.43
N GLU A 362 -26.37 -17.98 -29.32
CA GLU A 362 -26.67 -18.93 -30.41
C GLU A 362 -26.97 -18.16 -31.72
N GLY A 363 -26.00 -18.08 -32.64
CA GLY A 363 -26.21 -17.35 -33.89
C GLY A 363 -25.02 -16.84 -34.71
N GLU A 364 -23.75 -17.05 -34.32
CA GLU A 364 -22.63 -16.75 -35.23
C GLU A 364 -21.84 -18.02 -35.56
N GLU A 365 -21.85 -18.35 -36.85
CA GLU A 365 -21.30 -19.54 -37.47
C GLU A 365 -19.85 -19.81 -37.07
N GLU A 366 -19.54 -21.10 -36.85
CA GLU A 366 -18.19 -21.63 -36.66
C GLU A 366 -17.26 -21.22 -37.81
N CYS A 367 -16.60 -20.07 -37.67
CA CYS A 367 -15.45 -19.74 -38.50
C CYS A 367 -14.25 -20.52 -37.95
N ASN A 368 -13.92 -21.59 -38.67
CA ASN A 368 -12.89 -22.58 -38.43
C ASN A 368 -11.44 -22.03 -38.58
N GLY A 369 -11.13 -20.96 -37.86
CA GLY A 369 -9.77 -20.43 -37.67
C GLY A 369 -9.48 -20.33 -36.17
N GLN A 370 -8.23 -20.57 -35.75
CA GLN A 370 -7.81 -20.32 -34.37
C GLN A 370 -8.17 -18.88 -34.00
N ALA A 371 -9.27 -18.68 -33.26
CA ALA A 371 -9.72 -17.36 -32.87
C ALA A 371 -8.62 -16.72 -32.03
N GLN A 372 -8.00 -15.66 -32.59
CA GLN A 372 -6.90 -14.97 -31.92
C GLN A 372 -7.38 -14.46 -30.56
N GLU A 373 -6.67 -14.81 -29.49
CA GLU A 373 -7.01 -14.35 -28.14
C GLU A 373 -6.93 -12.82 -28.10
N PRO A 374 -7.93 -12.15 -27.50
CA PRO A 374 -7.96 -10.69 -27.41
C PRO A 374 -6.76 -10.16 -26.62
N GLN A 375 -6.11 -9.13 -27.18
CA GLN A 375 -4.84 -8.58 -26.66
C GLN A 375 -5.03 -7.24 -25.95
N THR A 376 -6.19 -6.59 -26.14
CA THR A 376 -6.51 -5.31 -25.51
C THR A 376 -7.60 -5.46 -24.46
N TYR A 377 -7.58 -4.60 -23.45
CA TYR A 377 -8.62 -4.51 -22.44
C TYR A 377 -10.00 -4.34 -23.09
N SER A 378 -10.10 -3.43 -24.07
CA SER A 378 -11.36 -3.12 -24.77
C SER A 378 -12.00 -4.31 -25.50
N GLU A 379 -11.20 -5.28 -25.95
CA GLU A 379 -11.68 -6.52 -26.59
C GLU A 379 -12.07 -7.56 -25.54
N VAL A 380 -11.25 -7.74 -24.50
CA VAL A 380 -11.50 -8.76 -23.46
C VAL A 380 -12.81 -8.49 -22.73
N VAL A 381 -13.10 -7.24 -22.36
CA VAL A 381 -14.32 -6.92 -21.59
C VAL A 381 -15.62 -7.19 -22.34
N LYS A 382 -15.57 -7.37 -23.68
CA LYS A 382 -16.72 -7.74 -24.50
C LYS A 382 -16.95 -9.25 -24.54
N LYS A 383 -15.88 -10.05 -24.36
CA LYS A 383 -15.90 -11.51 -24.49
C LYS A 383 -15.89 -12.25 -23.15
N TYR A 384 -15.41 -11.61 -22.09
CA TYR A 384 -15.21 -12.22 -20.79
C TYR A 384 -15.85 -11.41 -19.66
N TYR A 385 -16.25 -12.11 -18.60
CA TYR A 385 -16.60 -11.54 -17.30
C TYR A 385 -15.69 -12.10 -16.21
N LEU A 386 -15.67 -11.44 -15.06
CA LEU A 386 -14.94 -11.89 -13.88
C LEU A 386 -15.87 -12.58 -12.89
N HIS A 387 -15.52 -13.81 -12.54
CA HIS A 387 -16.16 -14.57 -11.47
C HIS A 387 -15.25 -14.56 -10.23
N PHE A 388 -15.75 -13.97 -9.14
CA PHE A 388 -15.02 -13.92 -7.87
C PHE A 388 -15.38 -15.09 -6.97
N HIS A 389 -14.36 -15.83 -6.53
CA HIS A 389 -14.48 -16.91 -5.57
C HIS A 389 -13.93 -16.45 -4.22
N ASP A 390 -14.82 -16.09 -3.29
CA ASP A 390 -14.42 -15.61 -1.96
C ASP A 390 -14.33 -16.75 -0.95
N MET A 391 -13.32 -16.70 -0.08
CA MET A 391 -13.23 -17.60 1.06
C MET A 391 -13.92 -16.98 2.28
N ASP A 392 -14.75 -17.78 2.96
CA ASP A 392 -15.34 -17.36 4.24
C ASP A 392 -14.28 -17.28 5.35
N LEU A 393 -13.78 -16.08 5.62
CA LEU A 393 -12.78 -15.82 6.65
C LEU A 393 -13.39 -15.34 7.96
N ARG A 394 -14.64 -15.73 8.27
CA ARG A 394 -15.22 -15.51 9.61
C ARG A 394 -14.64 -16.47 10.66
N THR A 395 -14.21 -17.66 10.23
CA THR A 395 -13.59 -18.68 11.09
C THR A 395 -12.64 -19.58 10.32
N PHE A 396 -11.58 -20.05 10.98
CA PHE A 396 -10.65 -21.05 10.44
C PHE A 396 -11.12 -22.51 10.64
N LYS A 397 -12.30 -22.75 11.24
CA LYS A 397 -12.84 -24.11 11.44
C LYS A 397 -12.95 -24.85 10.09
N ASN A 398 -12.33 -26.02 10.00
CA ASN A 398 -12.26 -26.87 8.80
C ASN A 398 -11.74 -26.14 7.54
N ALA A 399 -10.95 -25.07 7.70
CA ALA A 399 -10.47 -24.26 6.56
C ALA A 399 -9.77 -25.10 5.49
N LEU A 400 -8.91 -26.04 5.89
CA LEU A 400 -8.14 -26.90 4.98
C LEU A 400 -9.01 -27.82 4.11
N GLN A 401 -10.25 -28.09 4.51
CA GLN A 401 -11.16 -28.97 3.75
C GLN A 401 -11.98 -28.21 2.69
N ARG A 402 -11.98 -26.88 2.74
CA ARG A 402 -12.81 -26.03 1.87
C ARG A 402 -12.28 -25.98 0.45
N ALA A 403 -13.18 -25.86 -0.52
CA ALA A 403 -12.85 -25.86 -1.95
C ALA A 403 -11.81 -24.79 -2.34
N PRO A 404 -11.89 -23.52 -1.86
CA PRO A 404 -10.88 -22.51 -2.20
C PRO A 404 -9.45 -22.90 -1.75
N VAL A 405 -9.30 -23.48 -0.55
CA VAL A 405 -8.00 -23.90 -0.03
C VAL A 405 -7.44 -25.09 -0.82
N LYS A 406 -8.29 -26.09 -1.13
CA LYS A 406 -7.89 -27.23 -1.96
C LYS A 406 -7.47 -26.79 -3.36
N HIS A 407 -8.19 -25.83 -3.94
CA HIS A 407 -7.83 -25.25 -5.23
C HIS A 407 -6.46 -24.58 -5.19
N MET A 408 -6.24 -23.66 -4.25
CA MET A 408 -4.96 -22.98 -4.04
C MET A 408 -3.80 -23.99 -3.90
N GLN A 409 -3.97 -25.02 -3.08
CA GLN A 409 -2.95 -26.06 -2.87
C GLN A 409 -2.62 -26.84 -4.16
N ALA A 410 -3.61 -27.05 -5.03
CA ALA A 410 -3.42 -27.73 -6.31
C ALA A 410 -2.71 -26.84 -7.34
N THR A 411 -2.99 -25.54 -7.35
CA THR A 411 -2.52 -24.61 -8.39
C THR A 411 -1.20 -23.91 -8.06
N GLU A 412 -0.86 -23.71 -6.78
CA GLU A 412 0.33 -22.96 -6.34
C GLU A 412 1.66 -23.44 -6.96
N ALA A 413 1.81 -24.76 -7.15
CA ALA A 413 3.01 -25.36 -7.72
C ALA A 413 2.82 -25.90 -9.15
N LYS A 414 1.63 -26.37 -9.50
CA LYS A 414 1.35 -27.11 -10.74
C LYS A 414 0.29 -26.46 -11.64
N GLY A 415 -0.24 -25.29 -11.27
CA GLY A 415 -1.25 -24.59 -12.07
C GLY A 415 -0.72 -24.16 -13.43
N THR A 416 -1.60 -24.16 -14.43
CA THR A 416 -1.34 -23.62 -15.76
C THR A 416 -1.45 -22.09 -15.75
N MET A 417 -0.61 -21.43 -16.54
CA MET A 417 -0.68 -19.98 -16.76
C MET A 417 -0.98 -19.71 -18.22
N ALA A 418 -1.99 -18.89 -18.49
CA ALA A 418 -2.23 -18.36 -19.83
C ALA A 418 -1.41 -17.08 -19.98
N LEU A 419 -0.26 -17.19 -20.66
CA LEU A 419 0.68 -16.08 -20.85
C LEU A 419 0.31 -15.19 -22.04
N ASP A 420 -0.43 -15.74 -23.00
CA ASP A 420 -0.72 -15.07 -24.28
C ASP A 420 -2.03 -14.25 -24.23
N ARG A 421 -2.79 -14.34 -23.13
CA ARG A 421 -4.03 -13.59 -22.93
C ARG A 421 -3.81 -12.31 -22.14
N MET A 422 -4.57 -11.26 -22.46
CA MET A 422 -4.62 -10.04 -21.65
C MET A 422 -5.24 -10.35 -20.26
N PRO A 423 -4.53 -10.12 -19.14
CA PRO A 423 -4.88 -10.71 -17.84
C PRO A 423 -5.86 -9.83 -17.06
N LEU A 424 -7.14 -9.82 -17.45
CA LEU A 424 -8.19 -9.04 -16.78
C LEU A 424 -8.39 -9.43 -15.29
N ASP A 425 -8.07 -10.68 -14.95
CA ASP A 425 -8.12 -11.26 -13.61
C ASP A 425 -6.94 -10.87 -12.71
N SER A 426 -5.84 -10.36 -13.26
CA SER A 426 -4.62 -10.02 -12.49
C SER A 426 -4.86 -8.94 -11.43
N LEU A 427 -4.32 -9.15 -10.24
CA LEU A 427 -4.35 -8.20 -9.12
C LEU A 427 -2.98 -7.56 -8.90
N TYR A 428 -2.93 -6.23 -8.91
CA TYR A 428 -1.68 -5.46 -8.88
C TYR A 428 -1.32 -4.86 -7.54
N LYS A 429 -2.31 -4.56 -6.70
CA LYS A 429 -2.06 -3.92 -5.40
C LYS A 429 -2.92 -4.53 -4.31
N VAL A 430 -2.30 -4.79 -3.17
CA VAL A 430 -2.98 -5.20 -1.94
C VAL A 430 -2.44 -4.42 -0.75
N ARG A 431 -3.33 -3.96 0.13
CA ARG A 431 -2.96 -3.21 1.34
C ARG A 431 -3.82 -3.57 2.53
N PHE A 432 -3.16 -3.81 3.67
CA PHE A 432 -3.82 -3.83 4.96
C PHE A 432 -4.24 -2.42 5.37
N ASN A 433 -5.34 -2.33 6.11
CA ASN A 433 -5.62 -1.14 6.89
C ASN A 433 -4.59 -1.06 8.06
N PRO A 434 -3.75 -0.01 8.12
CA PRO A 434 -2.73 0.11 9.16
C PRO A 434 -3.31 0.57 10.50
N ASN A 435 -4.56 1.02 10.55
CA ASN A 435 -5.19 1.55 11.76
C ASN A 435 -5.68 0.42 12.66
N LEU A 436 -5.42 0.57 13.97
CA LEU A 436 -6.07 -0.23 15.00
C LEU A 436 -7.59 0.03 14.96
N CYS A 437 -8.39 -0.98 15.30
CA CYS A 437 -9.84 -1.11 15.05
C CYS A 437 -10.23 -1.46 13.60
N GLY A 438 -9.37 -1.22 12.61
CA GLY A 438 -9.57 -1.58 11.21
C GLY A 438 -8.60 -2.65 10.68
N GLN A 439 -7.68 -3.15 11.52
CA GLN A 439 -6.49 -3.90 11.13
C GLN A 439 -6.73 -5.22 10.36
N SER A 440 -7.94 -5.78 10.44
CA SER A 440 -8.33 -7.00 9.72
C SER A 440 -8.84 -6.73 8.30
N TRP A 441 -9.02 -5.47 7.93
CA TRP A 441 -9.45 -5.09 6.59
C TRP A 441 -8.29 -5.06 5.60
N VAL A 442 -8.54 -5.64 4.43
CA VAL A 442 -7.59 -5.70 3.32
C VAL A 442 -8.28 -5.18 2.08
N LEU A 443 -7.61 -4.30 1.35
CA LEU A 443 -8.05 -3.76 0.08
C LEU A 443 -7.21 -4.37 -1.05
N SER A 444 -7.85 -4.84 -2.11
CA SER A 444 -7.22 -5.39 -3.31
C SER A 444 -7.73 -4.70 -4.57
N ALA A 445 -6.85 -4.51 -5.55
CA ALA A 445 -7.16 -3.89 -6.82
C ALA A 445 -6.29 -4.48 -7.95
N GLY A 446 -6.79 -4.48 -9.18
CA GLY A 446 -6.15 -5.13 -10.31
C GLY A 446 -6.45 -4.51 -11.68
N GLN A 447 -6.11 -5.25 -12.73
CA GLN A 447 -6.23 -4.83 -14.14
C GLN A 447 -7.68 -4.55 -14.56
N SER A 448 -8.67 -5.09 -13.87
CA SER A 448 -10.09 -4.82 -14.16
C SER A 448 -10.60 -3.45 -13.72
N GLY A 449 -9.80 -2.70 -12.95
CA GLY A 449 -10.24 -1.45 -12.34
C GLY A 449 -11.22 -1.63 -11.17
N LEU A 450 -11.56 -2.87 -10.82
CA LEU A 450 -12.37 -3.18 -9.64
C LEU A 450 -11.51 -3.15 -8.37
N VAL A 451 -12.02 -2.50 -7.34
CA VAL A 451 -11.43 -2.48 -6.01
C VAL A 451 -12.33 -3.21 -5.04
N ARG A 452 -11.76 -4.14 -4.26
CA ARG A 452 -12.51 -4.97 -3.31
C ARG A 452 -11.92 -4.82 -1.91
N ALA A 453 -12.79 -4.77 -0.91
CA ALA A 453 -12.42 -4.75 0.50
C ALA A 453 -12.87 -6.06 1.15
N HIS A 454 -11.97 -6.70 1.89
CA HIS A 454 -12.18 -7.98 2.56
C HIS A 454 -11.89 -7.85 4.05
N CYS A 455 -12.77 -8.38 4.90
CA CYS A 455 -12.57 -8.42 6.34
C CYS A 455 -12.09 -9.80 6.80
N LEU A 456 -10.86 -9.88 7.29
CA LEU A 456 -10.23 -11.11 7.77
C LEU A 456 -10.62 -11.40 9.23
N ARG A 457 -11.92 -11.48 9.52
CA ARG A 457 -12.46 -11.56 10.89
C ARG A 457 -11.91 -12.73 11.73
N ALA A 458 -11.54 -13.84 11.10
CA ALA A 458 -10.96 -15.00 11.77
C ALA A 458 -9.61 -14.70 12.44
N MET A 459 -8.96 -13.59 12.09
CA MET A 459 -7.71 -13.13 12.69
C MET A 459 -7.88 -12.46 14.05
N ASN A 460 -9.12 -12.19 14.47
CA ASN A 460 -9.39 -11.54 15.73
C ASN A 460 -9.05 -12.48 16.89
N SER A 461 -8.37 -11.93 17.90
CA SER A 461 -8.03 -12.64 19.13
C SER A 461 -8.47 -11.81 20.34
N PRO A 462 -8.69 -12.45 21.51
CA PRO A 462 -9.00 -11.73 22.74
C PRO A 462 -7.94 -10.68 23.12
N VAL A 463 -6.69 -10.90 22.71
CA VAL A 463 -5.59 -9.95 22.94
C VAL A 463 -5.79 -8.69 22.10
N ILE A 464 -6.11 -8.85 20.80
CA ILE A 464 -6.41 -7.73 19.90
C ILE A 464 -7.66 -6.98 20.37
N ASP A 465 -8.70 -7.70 20.80
CA ASP A 465 -9.93 -7.09 21.35
C ASP A 465 -9.62 -6.19 22.55
N LYS A 466 -8.77 -6.67 23.46
CA LYS A 466 -8.33 -5.89 24.62
C LYS A 466 -7.55 -4.64 24.17
N MET A 467 -6.58 -4.79 23.27
CA MET A 467 -5.79 -3.66 22.76
C MET A 467 -6.66 -2.59 22.08
N VAL A 468 -7.65 -3.01 21.29
CA VAL A 468 -8.60 -2.12 20.63
C VAL A 468 -9.38 -1.30 21.68
N ARG A 469 -9.99 -1.96 22.68
CA ARG A 469 -10.75 -1.27 23.73
C ARG A 469 -9.90 -0.30 24.54
N GLU A 470 -8.68 -0.69 24.88
CA GLU A 470 -7.74 0.17 25.60
C GLU A 470 -7.38 1.41 24.76
N SER A 471 -7.10 1.23 23.47
CA SER A 471 -6.79 2.34 22.56
C SER A 471 -8.00 3.25 22.35
N GLU A 472 -9.21 2.72 22.28
CA GLU A 472 -10.44 3.51 22.15
C GLU A 472 -10.70 4.35 23.40
N ALA A 473 -10.49 3.77 24.59
CA ALA A 473 -10.59 4.49 25.85
C ALA A 473 -9.55 5.62 25.94
N GLN A 474 -8.30 5.34 25.55
CA GLN A 474 -7.23 6.36 25.50
C GLN A 474 -7.56 7.48 24.52
N PHE A 475 -8.01 7.14 23.30
CA PHE A 475 -8.40 8.13 22.30
C PHE A 475 -9.55 9.01 22.80
N SER A 476 -10.58 8.40 23.37
CA SER A 476 -11.73 9.12 23.92
C SER A 476 -11.31 10.07 25.05
N ALA A 477 -10.40 9.64 25.94
CA ALA A 477 -9.88 10.47 27.02
C ALA A 477 -9.05 11.67 26.51
N MET A 478 -8.31 11.53 25.41
CA MET A 478 -7.53 12.63 24.82
C MET A 478 -8.40 13.71 24.16
N PHE A 479 -9.59 13.34 23.66
CA PHE A 479 -10.46 14.21 22.89
C PHE A 479 -11.82 14.48 23.57
N LEU A 480 -11.88 14.33 24.90
CA LEU A 480 -13.05 14.75 25.69
C LEU A 480 -13.36 16.23 25.40
N PRO A 481 -14.64 16.60 25.16
CA PRO A 481 -15.02 17.99 25.03
C PRO A 481 -14.66 18.73 26.32
N GLN A 482 -13.83 19.78 26.23
CA GLN A 482 -13.63 20.70 27.34
C GLN A 482 -14.99 21.32 27.70
N GLY A 483 -15.63 20.82 28.76
CA GLY A 483 -16.94 21.31 29.21
C GLY A 483 -17.90 20.25 29.77
N ALA A 484 -17.63 18.95 29.59
CA ALA A 484 -18.38 17.92 30.32
C ALA A 484 -17.82 17.81 31.75
N MET A 485 -18.54 18.37 32.73
CA MET A 485 -18.28 18.09 34.15
C MET A 485 -18.22 16.56 34.35
N PRO A 486 -17.20 16.02 35.04
CA PRO A 486 -17.14 14.59 35.28
C PRO A 486 -18.28 14.20 36.21
N ASP A 487 -19.21 13.38 35.73
CA ASP A 487 -20.06 12.60 36.62
C ASP A 487 -19.15 11.74 37.49
N ASN A 488 -19.28 11.94 38.79
CA ASN A 488 -18.33 11.51 39.82
C ASN A 488 -18.48 10.01 40.15
N SER A 489 -18.59 9.15 39.14
CA SER A 489 -18.82 7.72 39.34
C SER A 489 -18.18 6.84 38.24
N THR A 490 -16.90 7.03 37.93
CA THR A 490 -15.94 5.95 37.58
C THR A 490 -14.58 6.54 37.17
N THR A 491 -13.85 7.12 38.12
CA THR A 491 -12.41 7.38 37.95
C THR A 491 -11.63 6.18 38.48
N MET A 492 -11.60 5.07 37.73
CA MET A 492 -10.54 4.07 37.96
C MET A 492 -9.28 4.55 37.24
N ALA A 493 -8.47 5.32 37.98
CA ALA A 493 -7.10 5.58 37.61
C ALA A 493 -6.33 4.25 37.58
N VAL A 494 -6.03 3.74 36.39
CA VAL A 494 -5.12 2.60 36.21
C VAL A 494 -3.72 3.07 36.57
N ARG A 495 -3.31 2.87 37.82
CA ARG A 495 -1.90 2.91 38.23
C ARG A 495 -1.29 1.54 37.96
N HIS A 496 -0.37 1.48 36.99
CA HIS A 496 0.53 0.36 36.85
C HIS A 496 1.64 0.48 37.92
N SER A 497 1.69 -0.46 38.86
CA SER A 497 2.91 -0.78 39.61
C SER A 497 3.43 -2.12 39.11
N THR A 498 4.57 -2.11 38.45
CA THR A 498 5.38 -3.30 38.20
C THR A 498 6.05 -3.71 39.51
N GLU A 499 5.68 -4.86 40.07
CA GLU A 499 6.61 -5.69 40.85
C GLU A 499 6.08 -7.12 41.05
N SER A 500 7.02 -8.05 41.03
CA SER A 500 6.91 -9.51 41.03
C SER A 500 6.37 -10.10 42.34
N THR A 501 5.78 -11.31 42.29
CA THR A 501 6.38 -12.59 42.75
C THR A 501 5.30 -13.69 42.74
N VAL A 502 5.66 -14.87 42.23
CA VAL A 502 4.86 -16.10 42.28
C VAL A 502 5.05 -16.74 43.65
N GLN A 503 3.96 -17.18 44.29
CA GLN A 503 4.05 -18.17 45.36
C GLN A 503 3.05 -19.30 45.13
N VAL A 504 3.61 -20.50 45.05
CA VAL A 504 2.92 -21.78 44.99
C VAL A 504 2.55 -22.18 46.41
N THR A 505 1.30 -22.56 46.63
CA THR A 505 0.91 -23.51 47.67
C THR A 505 -0.14 -24.44 47.10
#